data_AF-A0A0F9TB31-F1
#
_entry.id   AF-A0A0F9TB31-F1
#
_cell.length_a   1.000
_cell.length_b   1.000
_cell.length_c   1.000
_cell.angle_alpha   90.00
_cell.angle_beta   90.00
_cell.angle_gamma   90.00
#
_symmetry.space_group_name_H-M   'P 1'
#
loop_
_entity.id
_entity.type
_entity.pdbx_description
1 polymer ?
#
loop_
_entity_poly.entity_id
_entity_poly.type
_entity_poly.pdbx_seq_one_letter_code
_entity_poly.pdbx_strand_id
1 'polypeptide(L)'
;MDSINFHKVINWQRETFRHATALSKIAHLKQELEELEADIKEDKDSRLEFADCFILLFGAAECEGMTYSSIQMCIENKMEINYNRKWGDPDENGVVNHIK
;
A
#
# COMPACT_ATOMS: atom_id res chain seq x y z
N MET A 1 17.44 -11.90 -4.02
CA MET A 1 17.08 -10.47 -4.02
C MET A 1 16.42 -10.22 -2.68
N ASP A 2 17.10 -9.49 -1.80
CA ASP A 2 16.67 -9.35 -0.41
C ASP A 2 15.37 -8.55 -0.34
N SER A 3 14.26 -9.28 -0.27
CA SER A 3 12.95 -8.75 0.04
C SER A 3 13.06 -7.95 1.33
N ILE A 4 12.56 -6.71 1.35
CA ILE A 4 12.17 -6.06 2.61
C ILE A 4 11.34 -7.10 3.35
N ASN A 5 11.90 -7.63 4.44
CA ASN A 5 11.26 -8.70 5.16
C ASN A 5 10.07 -8.05 5.86
N PHE A 6 8.85 -8.35 5.38
CA PHE A 6 7.59 -7.88 5.95
C PHE A 6 7.56 -8.04 7.49
N HIS A 7 8.23 -9.07 8.03
CA HIS A 7 8.42 -9.22 9.47
C HIS A 7 9.24 -8.09 10.12
N LYS A 8 10.28 -7.56 9.47
CA LYS A 8 11.05 -6.41 9.98
C LYS A 8 10.14 -5.18 10.10
N VAL A 9 9.34 -4.91 9.07
CA VAL A 9 8.38 -3.80 9.06
C VAL A 9 7.36 -3.96 10.20
N ILE A 10 6.74 -5.14 10.32
CA ILE A 10 5.76 -5.41 11.37
C ILE A 10 6.37 -5.33 12.75
N ASN A 11 7.53 -5.95 12.98
CA ASN A 11 8.15 -5.98 14.30
C ASN A 11 8.47 -4.56 14.77
N TRP A 12 9.10 -3.76 13.90
CA TRP A 12 9.36 -2.36 14.21
C TRP A 12 8.07 -1.57 14.47
N GLN A 13 7.00 -1.80 13.71
CA GLN A 13 5.73 -1.12 13.93
C GLN A 13 5.02 -1.55 15.21
N ARG A 14 5.08 -2.83 15.59
CA ARG A 14 4.51 -3.32 16.86
C ARG A 14 5.23 -2.73 18.05
N GLU A 15 6.55 -2.57 17.96
CA GLU A 15 7.37 -1.97 19.00
C GLU A 15 7.12 -0.47 19.17
N THR A 16 7.02 0.25 18.04
CA THR A 16 6.89 1.72 17.96
C THR A 16 5.45 2.18 18.17
N PHE A 17 4.49 1.52 17.52
CA PHE A 17 3.08 1.91 17.47
C PHE A 17 2.17 0.91 18.20
N ARG A 18 2.47 0.65 19.47
CA ARG A 18 1.82 -0.40 20.30
C ARG A 18 0.30 -0.34 20.38
N HIS A 19 -0.29 0.83 20.13
CA HIS A 19 -1.73 1.07 20.21
C HIS A 19 -2.37 1.40 18.86
N ALA A 20 -1.59 1.36 17.78
CA ALA A 20 -2.12 1.62 16.45
C ALA A 20 -3.05 0.48 16.02
N THR A 21 -4.18 0.86 15.44
CA THR A 21 -5.14 -0.04 14.80
C THR A 21 -4.94 -0.03 13.29
N ALA A 22 -5.57 -0.95 12.57
CA ALA A 22 -5.60 -0.88 11.10
C ALA A 22 -6.13 0.49 10.63
N LEU A 23 -7.21 0.98 11.23
CA LEU A 23 -7.81 2.27 10.88
C LEU A 23 -6.87 3.46 11.15
N SER A 24 -6.13 3.46 12.26
CA SER A 24 -5.18 4.56 12.52
C SER A 24 -4.00 4.53 11.54
N LYS A 25 -3.55 3.35 11.10
CA LYS A 25 -2.51 3.20 10.09
C LYS A 25 -3.00 3.63 8.70
N ILE A 26 -4.25 3.32 8.35
CA ILE A 26 -4.89 3.83 7.13
C ILE A 26 -5.08 5.35 7.19
N ALA A 27 -5.38 5.91 8.36
CA ALA A 27 -5.44 7.37 8.52
C ALA A 27 -4.06 8.01 8.29
N HIS A 28 -2.99 7.41 8.82
CA HIS A 28 -1.63 7.88 8.58
C HIS A 28 -1.21 7.70 7.11
N LEU A 29 -1.58 6.58 6.48
CA LEU A 29 -1.31 6.33 5.06
C LEU A 29 -1.89 7.43 4.16
N LYS A 30 -3.03 8.03 4.52
CA LYS A 30 -3.56 9.17 3.77
C LYS A 30 -2.65 10.40 3.84
N GLN A 31 -1.98 10.61 4.97
CA GLN A 31 -1.02 11.71 5.12
C GLN A 31 0.22 11.43 4.26
N GLU A 32 0.78 10.22 4.31
CA GLU A 32 1.91 9.85 3.45
C GLU A 32 1.56 9.89 1.96
N LEU A 33 0.31 9.63 1.58
CA LEU A 33 -0.14 9.80 0.19
C LEU A 33 -0.17 11.27 -0.24
N GLU A 34 -0.47 12.21 0.67
CA GLU A 34 -0.39 13.65 0.42
C GLU A 34 1.08 14.09 0.24
N GLU A 35 1.99 13.57 1.07
CA GLU A 35 3.44 13.81 0.95
C GLU A 35 4.00 13.25 -0.37
N LEU A 36 3.66 11.99 -0.69
CA LEU A 36 4.00 11.35 -1.96
C LEU A 36 3.51 12.16 -3.18
N GLU A 37 2.25 12.61 -3.14
CA GLU A 37 1.67 13.40 -4.23
C GLU A 37 2.38 14.75 -4.38
N ALA A 38 2.71 15.42 -3.27
CA ALA A 38 3.45 16.68 -3.28
C ALA A 38 4.85 16.48 -3.89
N ASP A 39 5.58 15.45 -3.48
CA ASP A 39 6.92 15.17 -3.99
C ASP A 39 6.91 14.85 -5.48
N ILE A 40 5.94 14.08 -5.97
CA ILE A 40 5.77 13.83 -7.41
C ILE A 40 5.50 15.13 -8.18
N LYS A 41 4.60 15.98 -7.67
CA LYS A 41 4.25 17.26 -8.32
C LYS A 41 5.41 18.24 -8.37
N GLU A 42 6.28 18.20 -7.37
CA GLU A 42 7.45 19.07 -7.24
C GLU A 42 8.72 18.48 -7.89
N ASP A 43 8.62 17.34 -8.59
CA ASP A 43 9.74 16.61 -9.21
C ASP A 43 10.88 16.29 -8.20
N LYS A 44 10.48 15.94 -6.97
CA LYS A 44 11.36 15.51 -5.90
C LYS A 44 11.54 14.00 -5.89
N ASP A 45 12.55 13.55 -5.14
CA ASP A 45 12.82 12.13 -4.93
C ASP A 45 11.78 11.48 -4.00
N SER A 46 10.68 11.00 -4.59
CA SER A 46 9.55 10.37 -3.90
C SER A 46 9.77 8.91 -3.45
N ARG A 47 11.00 8.36 -3.60
CA ARG A 47 11.26 6.93 -3.33
C ARG A 47 11.00 6.53 -1.88
N LEU A 48 11.23 7.43 -0.93
CA LEU A 48 10.98 7.16 0.49
C LEU A 48 9.50 7.27 0.84
N GLU A 49 8.78 8.24 0.28
CA GLU A 49 7.33 8.37 0.47
C GLU A 49 6.56 7.14 -0.06
N PHE A 50 7.02 6.55 -1.16
CA PHE A 50 6.52 5.23 -1.59
C PHE A 50 6.75 4.16 -0.53
N ALA A 51 7.94 4.12 0.08
CA ALA A 51 8.28 3.14 1.10
C ALA A 51 7.41 3.33 2.35
N ASP A 52 7.17 4.56 2.79
CA ASP A 52 6.31 4.87 3.93
C ASP A 52 4.86 4.42 3.69
N CYS A 53 4.35 4.67 2.47
CA CYS A 53 3.04 4.14 2.06
C CYS A 53 2.98 2.60 2.16
N PHE A 54 3.97 1.88 1.64
CA PHE A 54 4.01 0.41 1.72
C PHE A 54 4.14 -0.09 3.16
N ILE A 55 4.98 0.57 3.97
CA ILE A 55 5.18 0.26 5.38
C ILE A 55 3.83 0.34 6.11
N LEU A 56 3.11 1.46 5.98
CA LEU A 56 1.81 1.65 6.63
C LEU A 56 0.76 0.67 6.14
N LEU A 57 0.70 0.40 4.83
CA LEU A 57 -0.26 -0.54 4.27
C LEU A 57 -0.01 -1.98 4.76
N PHE A 58 1.24 -2.41 4.84
CA PHE A 58 1.59 -3.71 5.42
C PHE A 58 1.25 -3.81 6.91
N GLY A 59 1.50 -2.74 7.67
CA GLY A 59 1.11 -2.68 9.07
C GLY A 59 -0.40 -2.74 9.26
N ALA A 60 -1.18 -2.09 8.40
CA ALA A 60 -2.63 -2.14 8.44
C ALA A 60 -3.16 -3.55 8.11
N ALA A 61 -2.59 -4.20 7.10
CA ALA A 61 -2.93 -5.59 6.74
C ALA A 61 -2.64 -6.56 7.90
N GLU A 62 -1.51 -6.38 8.60
CA GLU A 62 -1.17 -7.20 9.76
C GLU A 62 -2.15 -7.01 10.93
N CYS A 63 -2.61 -5.79 11.18
CA CYS A 63 -3.64 -5.52 12.19
C CYS A 63 -4.97 -6.22 11.88
N GLU A 64 -5.25 -6.50 10.60
CA GLU A 64 -6.40 -7.30 10.13
C GLU A 64 -6.10 -8.81 10.08
N GLY A 65 -4.97 -9.24 10.65
CA GLY A 65 -4.59 -10.66 10.76
C GLY A 65 -3.88 -11.23 9.53
N MET A 66 -3.46 -10.40 8.58
CA MET A 66 -2.74 -10.87 7.40
C MET A 66 -1.25 -11.13 7.70
N THR A 67 -0.76 -12.27 7.21
CA THR A 67 0.67 -12.59 7.16
C THR A 67 1.26 -12.17 5.80
N TYR A 68 2.59 -12.24 5.67
CA TYR A 68 3.26 -11.97 4.39
C TYR A 68 2.74 -12.89 3.28
N SER A 69 2.66 -14.19 3.57
CA SER A 69 2.16 -15.18 2.62
C SER A 69 0.70 -14.92 2.24
N SER A 70 -0.14 -14.47 3.18
CA SER A 70 -1.54 -14.20 2.85
C SER A 70 -1.68 -12.96 1.96
N ILE A 71 -0.94 -11.88 2.22
CA ILE A 71 -1.04 -10.69 1.35
C ILE A 71 -0.47 -10.98 -0.04
N GLN A 72 0.62 -11.74 -0.14
CA GLN A 72 1.18 -12.17 -1.43
C GLN A 72 0.15 -12.99 -2.23
N MET A 73 -0.47 -14.00 -1.61
CA MET A 73 -1.52 -14.80 -2.24
C MET A 73 -2.73 -13.94 -2.64
N CYS A 74 -3.15 -12.98 -1.81
CA CYS A 74 -4.23 -12.06 -2.15
C CYS A 74 -3.88 -11.18 -3.36
N ILE A 75 -2.63 -10.72 -3.47
CA ILE A 75 -2.16 -9.96 -4.64
C ILE A 75 -2.21 -10.83 -5.89
N GLU A 76 -1.68 -12.06 -5.83
CA GLU A 76 -1.70 -13.00 -6.96
C GLU A 76 -3.14 -13.27 -7.44
N ASN A 77 -4.05 -13.63 -6.52
CA ASN A 77 -5.46 -13.84 -6.84
C ASN A 77 -6.12 -12.59 -7.42
N LYS A 78 -5.80 -11.40 -6.86
CA LYS A 78 -6.37 -10.14 -7.34
C LYS A 78 -5.86 -9.79 -8.74
N MET A 79 -4.59 -10.11 -9.04
CA MET A 79 -4.01 -9.91 -10.36
C MET A 79 -4.66 -10.81 -11.41
N GLU A 80 -4.94 -12.08 -11.09
CA GLU A 80 -5.69 -12.97 -11.97
C GLU A 80 -7.08 -12.40 -12.30
N ILE A 81 -7.79 -11.87 -11.29
CA ILE A 81 -9.07 -11.18 -11.52
C ILE A 81 -8.86 -9.96 -12.43
N ASN A 82 -7.82 -9.15 -12.18
CA ASN A 82 -7.55 -7.94 -12.95
C ASN A 82 -7.18 -8.21 -14.41
N TYR A 83 -6.47 -9.30 -14.70
CA TYR A 83 -6.15 -9.73 -16.07
C TYR A 83 -7.40 -10.14 -16.86
N ASN A 84 -8.41 -10.68 -16.18
CA ASN A 84 -9.66 -11.11 -16.79
C ASN A 84 -10.73 -10.00 -16.87
N ARG A 85 -10.44 -8.80 -16.34
CA ARG A 85 -11.36 -7.66 -16.43
C ARG A 85 -11.28 -6.97 -17.78
N LYS A 86 -12.40 -6.38 -18.19
CA LYS A 86 -12.41 -5.35 -19.23
C LYS A 86 -12.16 -4.00 -18.57
N TRP A 87 -11.19 -3.28 -19.10
CA TRP A 87 -10.82 -1.93 -18.65
C TRP A 87 -11.38 -0.91 -19.63
N GLY A 88 -11.93 0.19 -19.11
CA GLY A 88 -12.44 1.29 -19.91
C GLY A 88 -11.33 2.22 -20.39
N ASP A 89 -11.73 3.36 -20.96
CA ASP A 89 -10.82 4.44 -21.29
C ASP A 89 -10.46 5.25 -20.03
N PRO A 90 -9.27 5.89 -19.99
CA PRO A 90 -8.90 6.79 -18.91
C PRO A 90 -9.83 8.02 -18.84
N ASP A 91 -10.07 8.52 -17.62
CA ASP A 91 -10.77 9.79 -17.41
C ASP A 91 -9.85 11.02 -17.58
N GLU A 92 -10.36 12.22 -17.28
CA GLU A 92 -9.62 13.48 -17.39
C GLU A 92 -8.36 13.55 -16.49
N ASN A 93 -8.28 12.71 -15.47
CA ASN A 93 -7.13 12.58 -14.58
C ASN A 93 -6.27 11.35 -14.91
N GLY A 94 -6.55 10.66 -16.02
CA GLY A 94 -5.84 9.45 -16.44
C GLY A 94 -6.28 8.18 -15.70
N VAL A 95 -7.33 8.22 -14.87
CA VAL A 95 -7.76 7.08 -14.07
C VAL A 95 -8.49 6.07 -14.96
N VAL A 96 -8.00 4.83 -14.98
CA VAL A 96 -8.61 3.72 -15.74
C VAL A 96 -9.40 2.82 -14.78
N ASN A 97 -10.71 2.74 -15.00
CA ASN A 97 -11.61 1.87 -14.22
C ASN A 97 -11.99 0.60 -14.98
N HIS A 98 -12.32 -0.45 -14.24
CA HIS A 98 -12.89 -1.67 -14.82
C HIS A 98 -14.37 -1.44 -15.15
N ILE A 99 -14.82 -2.00 -16.28
CA ILE A 99 -16.21 -1.97 -16.69
C ILE A 99 -16.99 -2.99 -15.85
N LYS A 100 -18.15 -2.60 -15.33
CA LYS A 100 -19.04 -3.47 -14.54
C LYS A 100 -19.86 -4.40 -15.42
#